data_AF-A0A8D8IPA8-F1
#
_entry.id   AF-A0A8D8IPA8-F1
#
_cell.length_a   1.000
_cell.length_b   1.000
_cell.length_c   1.000
_cell.angle_alpha   90.00
_cell.angle_beta   90.00
_cell.angle_gamma   90.00
#
_symmetry.space_group_name_H-M   'P 1'
#
loop_
_entity.id
_entity.type
_entity.pdbx_description
1 polymer ?
#
loop_
_entity_poly.entity_id
_entity_poly.type
_entity_poly.pdbx_seq_one_letter_code
_entity_poly.pdbx_strand_id
1 'polypeptide(L)'
;MFSYRVIDSQLTTDLHHQQIEIRLNDTAGIPDGQQKRTPAHCVITPTYLNAAARIRNLTVYEDDVWIVTFPKAGTTWTQEMVWLIDHDLDYGTASKVNLLERSVFLEYGSIVGSNIP
;
A
#
# COMPACT_ATOMS: atom_id res chain seq x y z
N MET A 1 5.40 -2.19 15.76
CA MET A 1 6.77 -2.07 15.23
C MET A 1 7.14 -3.30 14.38
N PHE A 2 7.92 -3.14 13.31
CA PHE A 2 8.33 -4.21 12.39
C PHE A 2 9.85 -4.42 12.43
N SER A 3 10.33 -5.56 11.97
CA SER A 3 11.75 -5.81 11.66
C SER A 3 11.90 -5.96 10.16
N TYR A 4 13.12 -5.75 9.66
CA TYR A 4 13.42 -6.00 8.25
C TYR A 4 14.76 -6.70 8.10
N ARG A 5 14.91 -7.43 6.99
CA ARG A 5 16.16 -8.06 6.57
C ARG A 5 16.43 -7.67 5.11
N VAL A 6 17.65 -7.25 4.82
CA VAL A 6 18.10 -7.04 3.43
C VAL A 6 18.15 -8.40 2.74
N ILE A 7 17.51 -8.50 1.58
CA ILE A 7 17.60 -9.68 0.75
C ILE A 7 18.88 -9.55 -0.07
N ASP A 8 19.91 -10.27 0.34
CA ASP A 8 21.12 -10.44 -0.47
C ASP A 8 20.70 -11.19 -1.74
N SER A 9 20.65 -10.48 -2.86
CA SER A 9 20.35 -11.11 -4.13
C SER A 9 21.57 -10.96 -5.02
N GLN A 10 22.08 -12.09 -5.49
CA GLN A 10 22.92 -12.15 -6.70
C GLN A 10 22.14 -11.73 -7.97
N LEU A 11 20.94 -11.16 -7.80
CA LEU A 11 19.96 -10.77 -8.80
C LEU A 11 19.69 -9.26 -8.78
N THR A 12 20.41 -8.47 -7.97
CA THR A 12 20.40 -7.01 -8.07
C THR A 12 21.01 -6.64 -9.40
N THR A 13 20.19 -6.14 -10.30
CA THR A 13 20.60 -5.58 -11.59
C THR A 13 20.34 -4.08 -11.58
N ASP A 14 20.85 -3.36 -12.58
CA ASP A 14 20.58 -1.92 -12.72
C ASP A 14 19.08 -1.58 -12.83
N LEU A 15 18.24 -2.58 -13.11
CA LEU A 15 16.77 -2.48 -13.21
C LEU A 15 16.03 -2.97 -11.95
N HIS A 16 16.72 -3.67 -11.04
CA HIS A 16 16.13 -4.23 -9.83
C HIS A 16 16.83 -3.67 -8.60
N HIS A 17 16.20 -2.66 -8.00
CA HIS A 17 16.65 -2.12 -6.72
C HIS A 17 16.72 -3.23 -5.66
N GLN A 18 17.70 -3.11 -4.76
CA GLN A 18 17.84 -3.96 -3.58
C GLN A 18 16.48 -4.10 -2.88
N GLN A 19 16.10 -5.32 -2.47
CA GLN A 19 14.84 -5.55 -1.78
C GLN A 19 15.06 -5.83 -0.30
N ILE A 20 14.05 -5.54 0.50
CA ILE A 20 13.99 -5.89 1.92
C ILE A 20 12.78 -6.78 2.17
N GLU A 21 12.97 -7.71 3.10
CA GLU A 21 11.90 -8.50 3.68
C GLU A 21 11.46 -7.84 4.98
N ILE A 22 10.18 -7.49 5.09
CA ILE A 22 9.58 -6.87 6.27
C ILE A 22 8.76 -7.90 7.03
N ARG A 23 8.94 -7.93 8.35
CA ARG A 23 8.21 -8.79 9.29
C ARG A 23 7.52 -7.93 10.35
N LEU A 24 6.21 -8.12 10.48
CA LEU A 24 5.44 -7.45 11.52
C LEU A 24 5.72 -8.13 12.88
N ASN A 25 6.23 -7.37 13.86
CA ASN A 25 6.47 -7.89 15.22
C ASN A 25 5.34 -7.52 16.18
N ASP A 26 4.65 -6.42 15.89
CA ASP A 26 3.54 -5.92 16.71
C ASP A 26 2.21 -6.36 16.11
N THR A 27 1.60 -7.31 16.80
CA THR A 27 0.32 -7.91 16.43
C THR A 27 -0.85 -7.35 17.24
N ALA A 28 -0.64 -6.30 18.05
CA ALA A 28 -1.68 -5.76 18.92
C ALA A 28 -2.90 -5.22 18.13
N GLY A 29 -2.68 -4.77 16.89
CA GLY A 29 -3.74 -4.33 15.98
C GLY A 29 -4.45 -5.44 15.21
N ILE A 30 -4.04 -6.70 15.37
CA ILE A 30 -4.68 -7.83 14.69
C ILE A 30 -5.98 -8.20 15.44
N PRO A 31 -7.13 -8.26 14.75
CA PRO A 31 -8.41 -8.63 15.36
C PRO A 31 -8.34 -9.96 16.11
N ASP A 32 -9.12 -10.06 17.19
CA ASP A 32 -9.17 -11.27 18.01
C ASP A 32 -9.52 -12.51 17.16
N GLY A 33 -8.87 -13.63 17.46
CA GLY A 33 -8.96 -14.87 16.67
C GLY A 33 -7.98 -15.00 15.49
N GLN A 34 -7.35 -13.92 15.01
CA GLN A 34 -6.28 -14.00 13.99
C GLN A 34 -4.85 -13.97 14.58
N GLN A 35 -4.71 -13.65 15.86
CA GLN A 35 -3.42 -13.52 16.55
C GLN A 35 -2.62 -14.83 16.67
N LYS A 36 -3.26 -15.99 16.45
CA LYS A 36 -2.62 -17.31 16.55
C LYS A 36 -1.66 -17.61 15.40
N ARG A 37 -1.67 -16.82 14.32
CA ARG A 37 -0.81 -17.02 13.15
C ARG A 37 0.32 -16.01 13.13
N THR A 38 1.53 -16.48 12.84
CA THR A 38 2.65 -15.61 12.51
C THR A 38 2.28 -14.80 11.25
N PRO A 39 2.34 -13.47 11.29
CA PRO A 39 2.09 -12.64 10.12
C PRO A 39 3.01 -13.03 8.95
N ALA A 40 2.45 -13.04 7.75
CA ALA A 40 3.26 -13.22 6.55
C ALA A 40 4.26 -12.07 6.42
N HIS A 41 5.47 -12.38 5.92
CA HIS A 41 6.43 -11.35 5.57
C HIS A 41 6.06 -10.73 4.21
N CYS A 42 6.47 -9.49 3.98
CA CYS A 42 6.29 -8.79 2.72
C CYS A 42 7.66 -8.42 2.14
N VAL A 43 7.84 -8.56 0.83
CA VAL A 43 9.05 -8.11 0.12
C VAL A 43 8.73 -6.80 -0.58
N ILE A 44 9.52 -5.75 -0.27
CA ILE A 44 9.32 -4.40 -0.78
C ILE A 44 10.67 -3.71 -0.97
N THR A 45 10.65 -2.53 -1.61
CA THR A 45 11.82 -1.68 -1.75
C THR A 45 12.22 -1.03 -0.41
N PRO A 46 13.52 -0.69 -0.21
CA PRO A 46 14.01 -0.15 1.05
C PRO A 46 13.49 1.27 1.31
N THR A 47 13.03 1.96 0.25
CA THR A 47 12.38 3.27 0.31
C THR A 47 11.11 3.26 1.18
N TYR A 48 10.47 2.10 1.38
CA TYR A 48 9.39 1.94 2.36
C TYR A 48 9.80 2.37 3.78
N LEU A 49 11.05 2.12 4.19
CA LEU A 49 11.53 2.46 5.53
C LEU A 49 11.40 3.96 5.84
N ASN A 50 11.53 4.81 4.80
CA ASN A 50 11.39 6.26 4.94
C ASN A 50 9.93 6.70 5.16
N ALA A 51 8.96 5.91 4.69
CA ALA A 51 7.53 6.22 4.78
C ALA A 51 6.83 5.49 5.95
N ALA A 52 7.39 4.40 6.45
CA ALA A 52 6.72 3.48 7.36
C ALA A 52 6.17 4.14 8.64
N ALA A 53 6.96 5.03 9.27
CA ALA A 53 6.53 5.75 10.47
C ALA A 53 5.38 6.72 10.17
N ARG A 54 5.44 7.41 9.02
CA ARG A 54 4.39 8.34 8.59
C ARG A 54 3.10 7.59 8.27
N ILE A 55 3.19 6.45 7.57
CA ILE A 55 2.05 5.59 7.26
C ILE A 55 1.41 5.06 8.55
N ARG A 56 2.21 4.58 9.52
CA ARG A 56 1.71 4.02 10.79
C ARG A 56 1.00 5.04 11.68
N ASN A 57 1.40 6.31 11.58
CA ASN A 57 0.87 7.42 12.37
C ASN A 57 -0.04 8.34 11.55
N LEU A 58 -0.49 7.90 10.36
CA LEU A 58 -1.42 8.65 9.53
C LEU A 58 -2.69 8.91 10.35
N THR A 59 -3.14 10.17 10.36
CA THR A 59 -4.45 10.51 10.92
C THR A 59 -5.53 9.87 10.05
N VAL A 60 -6.41 9.10 10.69
CA VAL A 60 -7.55 8.44 10.05
C VAL A 60 -8.84 9.11 10.52
N TYR A 61 -9.83 9.13 9.64
CA TYR A 61 -11.16 9.71 9.87
C TYR A 61 -12.24 8.64 9.76
N GLU A 62 -13.41 8.91 10.35
CA GLU A 62 -14.52 7.94 10.38
C GLU A 62 -15.14 7.68 8.99
N ASP A 63 -14.96 8.62 8.07
CA ASP A 63 -15.42 8.59 6.68
C ASP A 63 -14.36 8.09 5.69
N ASP A 64 -13.17 7.68 6.15
CA ASP A 64 -12.14 7.13 5.27
C ASP A 64 -12.57 5.78 4.67
N VAL A 65 -12.50 5.67 3.34
CA VAL A 65 -12.73 4.42 2.61
C VAL A 65 -11.41 3.78 2.18
N TRP A 66 -11.17 2.56 2.67
CA TRP A 66 -9.93 1.81 2.42
C TRP A 66 -10.15 0.67 1.43
N ILE A 67 -9.37 0.65 0.35
CA ILE A 67 -9.32 -0.47 -0.61
C ILE A 67 -8.03 -1.24 -0.39
N VAL A 68 -8.12 -2.37 0.31
CA VAL A 68 -6.96 -3.18 0.70
C VAL A 68 -6.93 -4.47 -0.10
N THR A 69 -5.92 -4.65 -0.95
CA THR A 69 -5.81 -5.80 -1.85
C THR A 69 -4.36 -6.23 -2.01
N PHE A 70 -4.13 -7.50 -2.36
CA PHE A 70 -2.83 -7.90 -2.92
C PHE A 70 -2.68 -7.34 -4.35
N PRO A 71 -1.48 -6.93 -4.79
CA PRO A 71 -1.29 -6.37 -6.12
C PRO A 71 -1.88 -7.26 -7.22
N LYS A 72 -2.55 -6.62 -8.19
CA LYS A 72 -3.19 -7.26 -9.34
C LYS A 72 -4.45 -8.11 -9.03
N ALA A 73 -5.00 -8.02 -7.82
CA ALA A 73 -6.23 -8.72 -7.44
C ALA A 73 -7.54 -7.94 -7.75
N GLY A 74 -7.52 -6.95 -8.65
CA GLY A 74 -8.70 -6.17 -9.03
C GLY A 74 -8.84 -4.80 -8.35
N THR A 75 -7.75 -4.24 -7.81
CA THR A 75 -7.73 -2.93 -7.14
C THR A 75 -8.33 -1.81 -8.00
N THR A 76 -7.90 -1.70 -9.28
CA THR A 76 -8.38 -0.66 -10.20
C THR A 76 -9.89 -0.69 -10.41
N TRP A 77 -10.46 -1.89 -10.61
CA TRP A 77 -11.92 -2.03 -10.78
C TRP A 77 -12.65 -1.68 -9.50
N THR A 78 -12.12 -2.11 -8.35
CA THR A 78 -12.71 -1.80 -7.05
C THR A 78 -12.69 -0.30 -6.77
N GLN A 79 -11.59 0.39 -7.07
CA GLN A 79 -11.47 1.84 -6.94
C GLN A 79 -12.52 2.57 -7.76
N GLU A 80 -12.73 2.18 -9.03
CA GLU A 80 -13.77 2.80 -9.86
C GLU A 80 -15.18 2.57 -9.32
N MET A 81 -15.51 1.34 -8.96
CA MET A 81 -16.85 0.99 -8.47
C MET A 81 -17.16 1.72 -7.16
N VAL A 82 -16.23 1.70 -6.20
CA VAL A 82 -16.39 2.35 -4.90
C VAL A 82 -16.56 3.86 -5.07
N TRP A 83 -15.70 4.49 -5.88
CA TRP A 83 -15.77 5.94 -6.10
C TRP A 83 -17.12 6.35 -6.72
N LEU A 84 -17.60 5.60 -7.73
CA LEU A 84 -18.90 5.88 -8.34
C LEU A 84 -20.07 5.70 -7.36
N ILE A 85 -20.05 4.64 -6.54
CA ILE A 85 -21.10 4.42 -5.54
C ILE A 85 -21.13 5.57 -4.52
N ASP A 86 -19.96 6.03 -4.09
CA ASP A 86 -19.82 7.12 -3.12
C ASP A 86 -20.18 8.50 -3.70
N HIS A 87 -20.13 8.66 -5.03
CA HIS A 87 -20.38 9.91 -5.75
C HIS A 87 -21.65 9.87 -6.61
N ASP A 88 -22.72 9.21 -6.13
CA ASP A 88 -24.05 9.17 -6.77
C ASP A 88 -24.03 8.75 -8.25
N LEU A 89 -23.12 7.84 -8.61
CA LEU A 89 -22.88 7.38 -9.97
C LEU A 89 -22.53 8.51 -10.95
N ASP A 90 -21.73 9.50 -10.53
CA ASP A 90 -21.22 10.58 -11.39
C ASP A 90 -20.18 10.09 -12.42
N TYR A 91 -20.67 9.44 -13.48
CA TYR A 91 -19.87 9.03 -14.64
C TYR A 91 -19.25 10.22 -15.39
N GLY A 92 -19.83 11.40 -15.28
CA GLY A 92 -19.37 12.61 -15.96
C GLY A 92 -18.03 13.07 -15.42
N THR A 93 -17.86 13.06 -14.10
CA THR A 93 -16.59 13.36 -13.44
C THR A 93 -15.62 12.19 -13.54
N ALA A 94 -16.08 10.96 -13.32
CA ALA A 94 -15.22 9.77 -13.39
C ALA A 94 -14.50 9.59 -14.74
N SER A 95 -15.13 10.01 -15.85
CA SER A 95 -14.53 9.96 -17.19
C SER A 95 -13.50 11.07 -17.47
N LYS A 96 -13.46 12.12 -16.65
CA LYS A 96 -12.58 13.29 -16.84
C LYS A 96 -11.43 13.35 -15.84
N VAL A 97 -11.64 12.89 -14.62
CA VAL A 97 -10.65 12.94 -13.54
C VAL A 97 -9.94 11.60 -13.42
N ASN A 98 -8.62 11.64 -13.44
CA ASN A 98 -7.80 10.44 -13.36
C ASN A 98 -8.08 9.64 -12.07
N LEU A 99 -8.12 8.32 -12.16
CA LEU A 99 -8.36 7.46 -11.01
C LEU A 99 -7.34 7.65 -9.88
N LEU A 100 -6.07 7.96 -10.20
CA LEU A 100 -5.02 8.24 -9.20
C LEU A 100 -5.27 9.53 -8.41
N GLU A 101 -6.03 10.47 -8.98
CA GLU A 101 -6.46 11.69 -8.28
C GLU A 101 -7.70 11.42 -7.42
N ARG A 102 -8.54 10.46 -7.82
CA ARG A 102 -9.77 10.06 -7.11
C ARG A 102 -9.53 9.05 -5.98
N SER A 103 -8.48 8.25 -6.07
CA SER A 103 -8.07 7.29 -5.05
C SER A 103 -6.54 7.26 -4.90
N VAL A 104 -6.07 7.72 -3.75
CA VAL A 104 -4.64 7.83 -3.44
C VAL A 104 -4.09 6.48 -2.97
N PHE A 105 -2.97 6.06 -3.55
CA PHE A 105 -2.20 4.92 -3.06
C PHE A 105 -1.27 5.35 -1.91
N LEU A 106 -1.48 4.79 -0.72
CA LEU A 106 -0.76 5.14 0.49
C LEU A 106 0.77 4.92 0.37
N GLU A 107 1.14 3.85 -0.33
CA GLU A 107 2.51 3.38 -0.48
C GLU A 107 3.22 3.91 -1.73
N TYR A 108 2.53 4.64 -2.62
CA TYR A 108 3.04 4.99 -3.95
C TYR A 108 4.40 5.69 -3.93
N GLY A 109 4.52 6.78 -3.15
CA GLY A 109 5.77 7.53 -3.01
C GLY A 109 6.91 6.73 -2.35
N SER A 110 6.59 5.59 -1.73
CA SER A 110 7.57 4.70 -1.13
C SER A 110 8.01 3.56 -2.04
N ILE A 111 7.32 3.33 -3.16
CA ILE A 111 7.62 2.22 -4.09
C ILE A 111 8.21 2.73 -5.40
N VAL A 112 7.70 3.83 -5.95
CA VAL A 112 8.05 4.27 -7.32
C VAL A 112 9.31 5.17 -7.37
N GLY A 113 9.87 5.53 -6.22
CA GLY A 113 11.08 6.35 -6.13
C GLY A 113 10.83 7.84 -6.40
N SER A 114 11.65 8.72 -5.84
CA SER A 114 11.50 10.17 -5.92
C SER A 114 12.03 10.81 -7.22
N ASN A 115 12.37 10.00 -8.23
CA ASN A 115 12.97 10.46 -9.50
C ASN A 115 11.99 10.36 -10.69
N ILE A 116 10.70 10.46 -10.43
CA ILE A 116 9.70 10.66 -11.49
C ILE A 116 9.63 12.18 -11.71
N PRO A 117 9.86 12.69 -12.93
CA PRO A 117 9.74 14.13 -13.24
C PRO A 117 8.32 14.66 -12.98
#